data_AF-A0AAW4JK84-F1
#
_entry.id   AF-A0AAW4JK84-F1
#
_cell.length_a   1.000
_cell.length_b   1.000
_cell.length_c   1.000
_cell.angle_alpha   90.00
_cell.angle_beta   90.00
_cell.angle_gamma   90.00
#
_symmetry.space_group_name_H-M   'P 1'
#
loop_
_entity.id
_entity.type
_entity.pdbx_description
1 polymer ?
#
loop_
_entity_poly.entity_id
_entity_poly.type
_entity_poly.pdbx_seq_one_letter_code
_entity_poly.pdbx_strand_id
1 'polypeptide(L)' 'MTKKLIIGPAEWFIADADASGVIRLVREAMTNRTTVELGLYDGAGRAVTVFLNGATASSVVLALDPTPRPPSEMS' A
#
# COMPACT_ATOMS: atom_id res chain seq x y z
N MET A 1 -10.83 -0.92 10.64
CA MET A 1 -9.36 -1.05 10.73
C MET A 1 -8.77 -0.39 9.50
N THR A 2 -7.60 0.23 9.60
CA THR A 2 -7.09 1.12 8.54
C THR A 2 -5.99 0.46 7.74
N LYS A 3 -6.17 0.34 6.42
CA LYS A 3 -5.17 -0.19 5.48
C LYS A 3 -3.97 0.74 5.41
N LYS A 4 -2.75 0.18 5.36
CA LYS A 4 -1.51 0.96 5.35
C LYS A 4 -0.57 0.59 4.21
N LEU A 5 0.18 1.59 3.76
CA LEU A 5 1.35 1.46 2.92
C LEU A 5 2.59 1.90 3.71
N ILE A 6 3.61 1.07 3.78
CA ILE A 6 4.87 1.36 4.46
C ILE A 6 5.99 1.39 3.43
N ILE A 7 6.70 2.51 3.35
CA ILE A 7 7.81 2.73 2.41
C ILE A 7 9.05 3.09 3.22
N GLY A 8 9.97 2.14 3.38
CA GLY A 8 11.07 2.29 4.34
C GLY A 8 10.54 2.57 5.76
N PRO A 9 10.97 3.66 6.43
CA PRO A 9 10.49 4.01 7.77
C PRO A 9 9.16 4.79 7.77
N ALA A 10 8.63 5.17 6.61
CA ALA A 10 7.43 6.01 6.52
C ALA A 10 6.16 5.16 6.44
N GLU A 11 5.17 5.50 7.26
CA GLU A 11 3.83 4.91 7.24
C GLU A 11 2.81 5.87 6.63
N TRP A 12 1.96 5.34 5.76
CA TRP A 12 0.87 6.03 5.10
C TRP A 12 -0.40 5.21 5.18
N PHE A 13 -1.55 5.89 5.21
CA PHE A 13 -2.85 5.25 5.30
C PHE A 13 -3.57 5.32 3.95
N ILE A 14 -4.39 4.30 3.70
CA ILE A 14 -5.13 4.14 2.45
C ILE A 14 -6.62 4.13 2.77
N ALA A 15 -7.41 4.93 2.06
CA ALA A 15 -8.86 4.84 2.14
C ALA A 15 -9.34 3.51 1.53
N ASP A 16 -10.36 2.90 2.13
CA ASP A 16 -10.83 1.58 1.70
C ASP A 16 -11.27 1.57 0.23
N ALA A 17 -11.91 2.65 -0.23
CA ALA A 17 -12.34 2.80 -1.62
C ALA A 17 -11.16 2.82 -2.63
N ASP A 18 -9.99 3.26 -2.19
CA ASP A 18 -8.81 3.46 -3.06
C ASP A 18 -7.82 2.29 -2.98
N ALA A 19 -8.01 1.36 -2.04
CA ALA A 19 -7.06 0.30 -1.72
C ALA A 19 -6.62 -0.51 -2.95
N SER A 20 -7.57 -0.97 -3.75
CA SER A 20 -7.29 -1.75 -4.96
C SER A 20 -6.45 -0.97 -5.98
N GLY A 21 -6.72 0.33 -6.13
CA GLY A 21 -5.98 1.21 -7.03
C GLY A 21 -4.54 1.41 -6.56
N VAL A 22 -4.35 1.69 -5.26
CA VAL A 22 -3.02 1.85 -4.65
C VAL A 22 -2.19 0.58 -4.78
N ILE A 23 -2.78 -0.60 -4.50
CA ILE A 23 -2.08 -1.89 -4.65
C ILE A 23 -1.58 -2.09 -6.08
N ARG A 24 -2.43 -1.78 -7.07
CA ARG A 24 -2.07 -1.91 -8.49
C ARG A 24 -0.90 -1.00 -8.86
N LEU A 25 -0.95 0.27 -8.46
CA LEU A 25 0.11 1.24 -8.76
C LEU A 25 1.42 0.90 -8.06
N VAL A 26 1.38 0.46 -6.81
CA VAL A 26 2.57 0.00 -6.08
C VAL A 26 3.20 -1.19 -6.79
N ARG A 27 2.40 -2.18 -7.19
CA ARG A 27 2.89 -3.34 -7.95
C ARG A 27 3.53 -2.90 -9.28
N GLU A 28 2.86 -2.03 -10.02
CA GLU A 28 3.35 -1.49 -11.28
C GLU A 28 4.72 -0.80 -11.12
N ALA A 29 4.83 0.10 -10.13
CA ALA A 29 6.08 0.81 -9.83
C ALA A 29 7.24 -0.14 -9.52
N MET A 30 6.99 -1.12 -8.63
CA MET A 30 8.01 -2.06 -8.18
C MET A 30 8.42 -3.04 -9.30
N THR A 31 7.47 -3.54 -10.09
CA THR A 31 7.75 -4.48 -11.18
C THR A 31 8.46 -3.79 -12.35
N ASN A 32 7.99 -2.62 -12.75
CA ASN A 32 8.50 -1.93 -13.94
C ASN A 32 9.66 -0.98 -13.62
N ARG A 33 10.04 -0.85 -12.34
CA ARG A 33 11.05 0.11 -11.87
C ARG A 33 10.75 1.54 -12.28
N THR A 34 9.47 1.92 -12.22
CA THR A 34 8.98 3.27 -12.57
C THR A 34 8.63 4.07 -11.33
N THR A 35 8.33 5.35 -11.54
CA THR A 35 7.74 6.21 -10.49
C THR A 35 6.23 6.32 -10.72
N VAL A 36 5.46 6.19 -9.64
CA VAL A 36 4.00 6.39 -9.64
C VAL A 36 3.61 7.42 -8.58
N GLU A 37 2.47 8.04 -8.79
CA GLU A 37 1.82 8.95 -7.84
C GLU A 37 0.75 8.19 -7.04
N LEU A 38 0.74 8.37 -5.72
CA LEU A 38 -0.22 7.74 -4.82
C LEU A 38 -0.92 8.81 -3.97
N GLY A 39 -2.25 8.83 -4.01
CA GLY A 39 -3.07 9.56 -3.05
C GLY A 39 -3.21 8.74 -1.77
N LEU A 40 -2.70 9.27 -0.65
CA LEU A 40 -2.65 8.60 0.65
C LEU A 40 -3.03 9.57 1.76
N TYR A 41 -3.00 9.09 3.00
CA TYR A 41 -3.22 9.91 4.19
C TYR A 41 -2.04 9.77 5.17
N ASP A 42 -1.69 10.85 5.84
CA ASP A 42 -0.68 10.83 6.90
C ASP A 42 -1.25 10.36 8.26
N GLY A 43 -0.41 10.30 9.29
CA GLY A 43 -0.84 9.92 10.65
C GLY A 43 -1.83 10.86 11.32
N ALA A 44 -2.03 12.06 10.78
CA ALA A 44 -3.07 12.99 11.23
C ALA A 44 -4.35 12.89 10.39
N GLY A 45 -4.43 11.95 9.43
CA GLY A 45 -5.57 11.78 8.55
C GLY A 45 -5.68 12.84 7.45
N ARG A 46 -4.60 13.58 7.17
CA ARG A 46 -4.59 14.59 6.10
C ARG A 46 -4.24 13.91 4.77
N ALA A 47 -4.95 14.29 3.72
CA ALA A 47 -4.66 13.81 2.36
C ALA A 47 -3.29 14.32 1.91
N VAL A 48 -2.48 13.43 1.36
CA VAL A 48 -1.13 13.69 0.86
C VAL A 48 -0.89 12.96 -0.45
N THR A 49 -0.02 13.52 -1.29
CA THR A 49 0.50 12.84 -2.48
C THR A 49 1.88 12.29 -2.19
N VAL A 50 2.08 10.99 -2.41
CA VAL A 50 3.37 10.31 -2.26
C VAL A 50 3.84 9.78 -3.61
N PHE A 51 5.04 10.16 -4.02
CA PHE A 51 5.69 9.61 -5.21
C PHE A 51 6.53 8.38 -4.81
N LEU A 52 6.13 7.21 -5.29
CA LEU A 52 6.89 5.97 -5.08
C LEU A 52 7.75 5.69 -6.30
N ASN A 53 9.07 5.68 -6.12
CA ASN A 53 10.02 5.21 -7.13
C ASN A 53 10.39 3.74 -6.86
N GLY A 54 9.86 2.83 -7.67
CA GLY A 54 10.12 1.40 -7.55
C GLY A 54 11.52 0.96 -7.97
N ALA A 55 12.31 1.82 -8.61
CA ALA A 55 13.71 1.53 -8.93
C ALA A 55 14.64 1.68 -7.70
N THR A 56 14.24 2.48 -6.71
CA THR A 56 15.07 2.86 -5.55
C THR A 56 14.49 2.41 -4.21
N ALA A 57 13.18 2.21 -4.11
CA ALA A 57 12.55 1.73 -2.89
C ALA A 57 13.07 0.32 -2.54
N SER A 58 13.76 0.19 -1.41
CA SER A 58 14.32 -1.09 -0.98
C SER A 58 13.23 -2.10 -0.60
N SER A 59 12.15 -1.63 0.01
CA SER A 59 10.97 -2.42 0.35
C SER A 59 9.72 -1.55 0.42
N VAL A 60 8.59 -2.15 0.09
CA VAL A 60 7.26 -1.56 0.25
C VAL A 60 6.35 -2.64 0.85
N VAL A 61 5.71 -2.35 1.97
CA VAL A 61 4.80 -3.27 2.66
C VAL A 61 3.37 -2.75 2.56
N LEU A 62 2.48 -3.59 2.08
CA LEU A 62 1.03 -3.36 2.10
C LEU A 62 0.44 -4.13 3.27
N ALA A 63 0.11 -3.43 4.35
CA ALA A 63 -0.61 -4.00 5.49
C ALA A 63 -2.11 -3.84 5.23
N LEU A 64 -2.66 -4.81 4.51
CA LEU A 64 -4.10 -4.94 4.26
C LEU A 64 -4.68 -5.84 5.34
N ASP A 65 -5.90 -5.57 5.79
CA ASP A 65 -6.58 -6.44 6.77
C ASP A 65 -6.47 -7.91 6.35
N PRO A 66 -6.31 -8.84 7.31
CA PRO A 66 -6.39 -10.25 6.96
C PRO A 66 -7.76 -10.49 6.32
N THR A 67 -7.78 -10.86 5.04
CA THR A 67 -8.93 -11.59 4.49
C THR A 67 -9.22 -12.72 5.48
N PRO A 68 -10.46 -12.88 5.97
CA PRO A 68 -10.77 -14.01 6.83
C PRO A 68 -10.30 -15.26 6.10
N ARG A 69 -9.34 -15.98 6.71
CA ARG A 69 -8.89 -17.26 6.19
C ARG A 69 -10.15 -18.11 6.04
N PRO A 70 -10.47 -18.67 4.85
CA PRO A 70 -11.54 -19.66 4.76
C PRO A 70 -11.24 -20.72 5.83
N PRO A 71 -12.23 -21.17 6.62
CA PRO A 71 -11.98 -22.15 7.67
C PRO A 71 -11.20 -23.30 7.04
N SER A 72 -10.00 -23.55 7.55
CA SER A 72 -9.17 -24.66 7.09
C SER A 72 -10.00 -25.92 7.31
N GLU A 73 -10.46 -26.56 6.23
CA GLU A 73 -11.01 -27.91 6.32
C GLU A 73 -9.90 -28.78 6.89
N MET A 74 -10.04 -29.14 8.17
CA MET A 74 -9.24 -30.18 8.79
C MET A 74 -9.56 -31.48 8.05
N SER A 75 -8.62 -31.92 7.21
CA SER A 75 -8.50 -33.32 6.79
C SER A 75 -7.78 -34.11 7.86
#